data_AF-A0A644YYV1-F1
#
_entry.id   AF-A0A644YYV1-F1
#
_cell.length_a   1.000
_cell.length_b   1.000
_cell.length_c   1.000
_cell.angle_alpha   90.00
_cell.angle_beta   90.00
_cell.angle_gamma   90.00
#
_symmetry.space_group_name_H-M   'P 1'
#
loop_
_entity.id
_entity.type
_entity.pdbx_description
1 polymer ?
#
loop_
_entity_poly.entity_id
_entity_poly.type
_entity_poly.pdbx_seq_one_letter_code
_entity_poly.pdbx_strand_id
1 'polypeptide(L)'
;MNKVFCMNSKCEHYIEDSCEEALQDKTAEIDENGKCALFKEGENEFYSDLAKMKQSEARKCSHCGKEMSAGYCIRGGEEYYCSDECLHEHYSEEEYLDLYDNGNGDSYWTEWED
;
A
#
# COMPACT_ATOMS: atom_id res chain seq x y z
N MET A 1 -7.30 9.74 32.86
CA MET A 1 -6.67 10.02 31.56
C MET A 1 -7.81 10.33 30.60
N ASN A 2 -8.08 11.61 30.32
CA ASN A 2 -9.12 11.99 29.36
C ASN A 2 -8.53 11.77 27.97
N LYS A 3 -8.89 10.66 27.33
CA LYS A 3 -8.59 10.45 25.92
C LYS A 3 -9.45 11.43 25.13
N VAL A 4 -8.82 12.39 24.45
CA VAL A 4 -9.56 13.20 23.47
C VAL A 4 -9.69 12.39 22.20
N PHE A 5 -10.92 11.90 22.00
CA PHE A 5 -11.32 11.23 20.77
C PHE A 5 -11.37 12.29 19.67
N CYS A 6 -10.43 12.23 18.72
CA CYS A 6 -10.33 13.19 17.65
C CYS A 6 -11.20 12.73 16.48
N MET A 7 -12.40 13.29 16.34
CA MET A 7 -13.29 12.96 15.21
C MET A 7 -12.86 13.61 13.88
N ASN A 8 -11.66 14.19 13.80
CA ASN A 8 -11.21 14.93 12.64
C ASN A 8 -10.01 14.23 11.99
N SER A 9 -10.32 13.34 11.03
CA SER A 9 -9.33 12.59 10.25
C SER A 9 -8.46 13.46 9.32
N LYS A 10 -8.73 14.76 9.23
CA LYS A 10 -7.91 15.73 8.47
C LYS A 10 -6.90 16.47 9.34
N CYS A 11 -6.79 16.14 10.62
CA CYS A 11 -5.79 16.72 11.49
C CYS A 11 -4.42 16.10 11.18
N GLU A 12 -3.37 16.91 11.05
CA GLU A 12 -2.00 16.38 10.86
C GLU A 12 -1.53 15.53 12.05
N HIS A 13 -2.14 15.70 13.23
CA HIS A 13 -1.86 14.92 14.44
C HIS A 13 -2.84 13.77 14.68
N TYR A 14 -3.74 13.50 13.72
CA TYR A 14 -4.70 12.39 13.85
C TYR A 14 -3.97 11.05 13.74
N ILE A 15 -4.05 10.22 14.78
CA ILE A 15 -3.59 8.83 14.81
C ILE A 15 -4.61 7.99 15.59
N GLU A 16 -5.11 6.91 14.97
CA GLU A 16 -6.00 5.91 15.59
C GLU A 16 -7.16 6.54 16.39
N ASP A 17 -7.97 7.35 15.71
CA ASP A 17 -9.12 8.08 16.30
C ASP A 17 -8.76 9.05 17.44
N SER A 18 -7.47 9.39 17.58
CA SER A 18 -6.94 10.26 18.61
C SER A 18 -6.10 11.39 18.01
N CYS A 19 -5.89 12.46 18.77
CA CYS A 19 -4.95 13.54 18.41
C CYS A 19 -3.70 13.39 19.28
N GLU A 20 -2.54 13.11 18.68
CA GLU A 20 -1.32 12.82 19.44
C GLU A 20 -0.82 14.01 20.26
N GLU A 21 -0.88 15.22 19.71
CA GLU A 21 -0.55 16.45 20.45
C GLU A 21 -1.44 16.61 21.69
N ALA A 22 -2.73 16.30 21.57
CA ALA A 22 -3.67 16.32 22.70
C ALA A 22 -3.47 15.17 23.71
N LEU A 23 -2.71 14.12 23.35
CA LEU A 23 -2.32 13.05 24.27
C LEU A 23 -1.00 13.40 25.00
N GLN A 24 -0.09 14.11 24.34
CA GLN A 24 1.18 14.57 24.89
C GLN A 24 0.99 15.80 25.79
N ASP A 25 0.17 16.76 25.35
CA ASP A 25 -0.31 17.84 26.18
C ASP A 25 -1.41 17.31 27.09
N LYS A 26 -1.14 17.28 28.40
CA LYS A 26 -2.09 16.81 29.42
C LYS A 26 -3.33 17.71 29.52
N THR A 27 -3.40 18.78 28.74
CA THR A 27 -4.54 19.66 28.57
C THR A 27 -5.13 19.48 27.19
N ALA A 28 -5.87 18.39 27.02
CA ALA A 28 -6.60 18.12 25.81
C ALA A 28 -7.81 19.08 25.74
N GLU A 29 -7.55 20.33 25.34
CA GLU A 29 -8.56 21.39 25.28
C GLU A 29 -9.50 21.12 24.11
N ILE A 30 -10.79 21.10 24.42
CA ILE A 30 -11.87 20.96 23.45
C ILE A 30 -12.47 22.35 23.26
N ASP A 31 -12.62 22.78 22.01
CA ASP A 31 -13.23 24.04 21.63
C ASP A 31 -14.74 24.06 21.94
N GLU A 32 -15.37 25.22 21.76
CA GLU A 32 -16.82 25.40 21.97
C GLU A 32 -17.71 24.51 21.09
N ASN A 33 -17.14 23.91 20.03
CA ASN A 33 -17.82 23.03 19.09
C ASN A 33 -17.54 21.54 19.35
N GLY A 34 -16.85 21.20 20.44
CA GLY A 34 -16.51 19.81 20.75
C GLY A 34 -15.32 19.26 19.94
N LYS A 35 -14.53 20.11 19.28
CA LYS A 35 -13.35 19.73 18.49
C LYS A 35 -12.06 19.98 19.26
N CYS A 36 -10.97 19.30 18.89
CA CYS A 36 -9.65 19.57 19.46
C CYS A 36 -9.26 21.04 19.20
N ALA A 37 -8.94 21.80 20.26
CA ALA A 37 -8.50 23.19 20.15
C ALA A 37 -7.14 23.33 19.42
N LEU A 38 -6.35 22.26 19.40
CA LEU A 38 -5.09 22.15 18.67
C LEU A 38 -5.27 21.61 17.24
N PHE A 39 -6.49 21.66 16.69
CA PHE A 39 -6.73 21.19 15.33
C PHE A 39 -5.87 21.96 14.32
N LYS A 40 -5.06 21.21 13.57
CA LYS A 40 -4.28 21.71 12.45
C LYS A 40 -4.55 20.84 11.23
N GLU A 41 -5.14 21.45 10.20
CA GLU A 41 -5.45 20.77 8.94
C GLU A 41 -4.14 20.38 8.23
N GLY A 42 -4.01 19.11 7.86
CA GLY A 42 -2.83 18.61 7.17
C GLY A 42 -2.80 17.10 7.02
N GLU A 43 -1.82 16.61 6.28
CA GLU A 43 -1.55 15.18 6.16
C GLU A 43 -0.71 14.73 7.36
N ASN A 44 -1.13 13.65 8.01
CA ASN A 44 -0.36 13.06 9.10
C ASN A 44 0.87 12.33 8.51
N GLU A 45 2.07 12.74 8.93
CA GLU A 45 3.33 12.21 8.41
C GLU A 45 3.40 10.68 8.56
N PHE A 46 2.95 10.14 9.70
CA PHE A 46 2.96 8.70 9.99
C PHE A 46 2.09 7.90 9.00
N TYR A 47 0.86 8.33 8.73
CA TYR A 47 0.04 7.68 7.70
C TYR A 47 0.58 7.88 6.28
N SER A 48 1.19 9.03 5.99
CA SER A 48 1.84 9.28 4.71
C SER A 48 3.01 8.32 4.47
N ASP A 49 3.80 8.05 5.50
CA ASP A 49 4.97 7.18 5.40
C ASP A 49 4.55 5.71 5.33
N LEU A 50 3.51 5.30 6.08
CA LEU A 50 2.91 3.97 5.91
C LEU A 50 2.39 3.74 4.49
N ALA A 51 1.73 4.75 3.89
CA ALA A 51 1.26 4.66 2.51
C ALA A 51 2.42 4.52 1.51
N LYS A 52 3.52 5.26 1.72
CA LYS A 52 4.74 5.14 0.90
C LYS A 52 5.41 3.78 1.05
N MET A 53 5.46 3.22 2.26
CA MET A 53 6.00 1.87 2.50
C MET A 53 5.17 0.81 1.77
N LYS A 54 3.83 0.85 1.89
CA LYS A 54 2.95 -0.07 1.14
C LYS A 54 3.13 0.04 -0.38
N GLN A 55 3.26 1.25 -0.91
CA GLN A 55 3.46 1.45 -2.35
C GLN A 55 4.79 0.86 -2.86
N SER A 56 5.81 0.74 -2.01
CA SER A 56 7.09 0.13 -2.37
C SER A 56 7.03 -1.40 -2.48
N GLU A 57 6.02 -2.04 -1.88
CA GLU A 57 5.83 -3.50 -1.94
C GLU A 57 4.89 -3.93 -3.09
N ALA A 58 4.18 -2.98 -3.70
CA ALA A 58 3.32 -3.25 -4.83
C ALA A 58 4.15 -3.74 -6.03
N ARG A 59 3.85 -4.95 -6.51
CA ARG A 59 4.48 -5.51 -7.71
C ARG A 59 4.03 -4.70 -8.92
N LYS A 60 4.95 -4.47 -9.85
CA LYS A 60 4.71 -3.71 -11.07
C LYS A 60 5.05 -4.55 -12.29
N CYS A 61 4.25 -4.41 -13.33
CA CYS A 61 4.48 -5.09 -14.59
C CYS A 61 5.80 -4.63 -15.20
N SER A 62 6.70 -5.55 -15.51
CA SER A 62 7.98 -5.29 -16.17
C SER A 62 7.80 -4.71 -17.58
N HIS A 63 6.67 -4.97 -18.25
CA HIS A 63 6.37 -4.40 -19.56
C HIS A 63 5.72 -3.00 -19.47
N CYS A 64 4.59 -2.87 -18.76
CA CYS A 64 3.77 -1.64 -18.79
C CYS A 64 3.87 -0.76 -17.53
N GLY A 65 4.55 -1.21 -16.47
CA GLY A 65 4.75 -0.45 -15.22
C GLY A 65 3.52 -0.31 -14.32
N LYS A 66 2.37 -0.87 -14.70
CA LYS A 66 1.16 -0.85 -13.87
C LYS A 66 1.35 -1.67 -12.60
N GLU A 67 0.76 -1.21 -11.50
CA GLU A 67 0.65 -1.97 -10.25
C GLU A 67 -0.23 -3.21 -10.47
N MET A 68 0.12 -4.30 -9.77
CA MET A 68 -0.43 -5.63 -9.98
C MET A 68 -0.78 -6.29 -8.65
N SER A 69 -2.03 -6.71 -8.50
CA SER A 69 -2.47 -7.67 -7.48
C SER A 69 -2.51 -9.11 -7.99
N ALA A 70 -2.34 -9.32 -9.30
CA ALA A 70 -2.25 -10.63 -9.93
C ALA A 70 -1.40 -10.56 -11.20
N GLY A 71 -0.78 -11.67 -11.58
CA GLY A 71 -0.03 -11.79 -12.82
C GLY A 71 0.96 -12.94 -12.85
N TYR A 72 1.71 -13.00 -13.95
CA TYR A 72 2.83 -13.90 -14.12
C TYR A 72 4.02 -13.46 -13.27
N CYS A 73 4.58 -14.40 -12.52
CA CYS A 73 5.87 -14.35 -11.86
C CYS A 73 6.84 -15.17 -12.71
N ILE A 74 7.95 -14.59 -13.16
CA ILE A 74 8.94 -15.27 -13.99
C ILE A 74 10.19 -15.55 -13.16
N ARG A 75 10.66 -16.81 -13.19
CA ARG A 75 11.88 -17.29 -12.51
C ARG A 75 11.97 -16.87 -11.03
N GLY A 76 10.90 -17.09 -10.28
CA GLY A 76 10.89 -16.75 -8.86
C GLY A 76 10.86 -15.25 -8.55
N GLY A 77 10.50 -14.40 -9.52
CA GLY A 77 10.32 -12.96 -9.34
C GLY A 77 11.39 -12.08 -9.97
N GLU A 78 12.14 -12.60 -10.95
CA GLU A 78 13.02 -11.78 -11.78
C GLU A 78 12.21 -10.75 -12.58
N GLU A 79 11.04 -11.16 -13.09
CA GLU A 79 10.14 -10.32 -13.89
C GLU A 79 8.67 -10.61 -13.57
N TYR A 80 7.80 -9.61 -13.80
CA TYR A 80 6.36 -9.72 -13.55
C TYR A 80 5.55 -9.22 -14.75
N TYR A 81 4.47 -9.92 -15.12
CA TYR A 81 3.61 -9.51 -16.23
C TYR A 81 2.13 -9.58 -15.87
N CYS A 82 1.40 -8.48 -16.08
CA CYS A 82 0.01 -8.35 -15.63
C CYS A 82 -1.03 -9.13 -16.46
N SER A 83 -0.62 -9.67 -17.60
CA SER A 83 -1.52 -10.30 -18.58
C SER A 83 -0.69 -11.04 -19.64
N ASP A 84 -1.34 -11.95 -20.36
CA ASP A 84 -0.76 -12.68 -21.50
C ASP A 84 -0.21 -11.70 -22.55
N GLU A 85 -0.96 -10.62 -22.84
CA GLU A 85 -0.51 -9.58 -23.78
C GLU A 85 0.85 -9.00 -23.38
N CYS A 86 1.03 -8.65 -22.11
CA CYS A 86 2.31 -8.11 -21.62
C CYS A 86 3.42 -9.18 -21.56
N LEU A 87 3.08 -10.43 -21.27
CA LEU A 87 4.04 -11.54 -21.25
C LEU A 87 4.55 -11.85 -22.67
N HIS A 88 3.65 -11.90 -23.66
CA HIS A 88 3.96 -12.30 -25.03
C HIS A 88 4.70 -11.25 -25.87
N GLU A 89 4.88 -10.05 -25.32
CA GLU A 89 5.84 -9.08 -25.86
C GLU A 89 7.30 -9.50 -25.58
N HIS A 90 7.53 -10.43 -24.63
CA HIS A 90 8.87 -10.88 -24.21
C HIS A 90 9.08 -12.40 -24.32
N TYR A 91 8.02 -13.19 -24.13
CA TYR A 91 8.06 -14.66 -24.21
C TYR A 91 6.94 -15.19 -25.07
N SER A 92 7.26 -15.97 -26.10
CA SER A 92 6.24 -16.76 -26.77
C SER A 92 5.57 -17.76 -25.80
N GLU A 93 4.39 -18.25 -26.18
CA GLU A 93 3.69 -19.30 -25.43
C GLU A 93 4.59 -20.53 -25.18
N GLU A 94 5.34 -20.97 -26.19
CA GLU A 94 6.24 -22.13 -26.07
C GLU A 94 7.37 -21.86 -25.06
N GLU A 95 7.99 -20.67 -25.11
CA GLU A 95 9.03 -20.28 -24.15
C GLU A 95 8.50 -20.18 -22.72
N TYR A 96 7.26 -19.68 -22.54
CA TYR A 96 6.63 -19.65 -21.23
C TYR A 96 6.31 -21.05 -20.71
N LEU A 97 5.79 -21.94 -21.56
CA LEU A 97 5.49 -23.32 -21.17
C LEU A 97 6.73 -24.10 -20.75
N ASP A 98 7.87 -23.85 -21.41
CA ASP A 98 9.18 -24.39 -21.01
C ASP A 98 9.61 -23.86 -19.64
N LEU A 99 9.38 -22.58 -19.35
CA LEU A 99 9.66 -21.97 -18.04
C LEU A 99 8.72 -22.45 -16.92
N TYR A 100 7.46 -22.72 -17.27
CA TYR A 100 6.47 -23.28 -16.37
C TYR A 100 6.78 -24.74 -16.02
N ASP A 101 7.41 -25.48 -16.94
CA ASP A 101 7.83 -26.88 -16.81
C ASP A 101 6.73 -27.80 -16.24
N ASN A 102 5.53 -27.71 -16.84
CA ASN A 102 4.34 -28.44 -16.38
C ASN A 102 4.02 -28.23 -14.88
N GLY A 103 4.34 -27.06 -14.33
CA GLY A 103 4.15 -26.70 -12.93
C GLY A 103 5.32 -27.10 -12.01
N ASN A 104 6.43 -27.61 -12.56
CA ASN A 104 7.65 -27.88 -11.80
C ASN A 104 8.67 -26.72 -11.85
N GLY A 105 8.42 -25.72 -12.69
CA GLY A 105 9.26 -24.54 -12.82
C GLY A 105 8.92 -23.43 -11.82
N ASP A 106 9.81 -22.45 -11.70
CA ASP A 106 9.64 -21.29 -10.81
C ASP A 106 8.89 -20.12 -11.47
N SER A 107 8.29 -20.35 -12.65
CA SER A 107 7.46 -19.35 -13.34
C SER A 107 6.00 -19.78 -13.29
N TYR A 108 5.09 -18.88 -12.90
CA TYR A 108 3.68 -19.21 -12.68
C TYR A 108 2.79 -17.96 -12.68
N TRP A 109 1.50 -18.13 -12.92
CA TRP A 109 0.48 -17.10 -12.63
C TRP A 109 0.06 -17.19 -11.16
N THR A 110 -0.08 -16.04 -10.48
CA THR A 110 -0.60 -15.97 -9.11
C THR A 110 -1.36 -14.67 -8.86
N GLU A 111 -2.16 -14.68 -7.80
CA GLU A 111 -2.72 -13.49 -7.16
C GLU A 111 -1.96 -13.24 -5.85
N TRP A 112 -1.81 -11.98 -5.45
CA TRP A 112 -1.14 -11.54 -4.21
C TRP A 112 -2.15 -10.77 -3.34
N GLU A 113 -2.12 -11.01 -2.03
CA GLU A 113 -2.95 -10.27 -1.05
C GLU A 113 -2.26 -8.95 -0.63
N ASP A 114 -3.06 -7.89 -0.42
CA ASP A 114 -2.66 -6.53 0.04
C ASP A 114 -2.56 -6.36 1.57
#